data_AF-A0A3B9PUA1-F1
#
_entry.id   AF-A0A3B9PUA1-F1
#
_cell.length_a   1.000
_cell.length_b   1.000
_cell.length_c   1.000
_cell.angle_alpha   90.00
_cell.angle_beta   90.00
_cell.angle_gamma   90.00
#
_symmetry.space_group_name_H-M   'P 1'
#
loop_
_entity.id
_entity.type
_entity.pdbx_description
1 polymer ?
#
loop_
_entity_poly.entity_id
_entity_poly.type
_entity_poly.pdbx_seq_one_letter_code
_entity_poly.pdbx_strand_id
1 'polypeptide(L)' 'EEAEKAKMALSSSQSTDINLPFITADSSGPKHLNVTLSRSKLEQICDDLYERTKKPFKSCLEDSGLSVGEVG' A
#
# COMPACT_ATOMS: atom_id res chain seq x y z
N GLU A 1 13.33 4.13 0.51
CA GLU A 1 12.67 5.29 -0.14
C GLU A 1 11.84 4.89 -1.35
N GLU A 2 12.37 4.10 -2.29
CA GLU A 2 11.61 3.71 -3.51
C GLU A 2 10.28 3.01 -3.24
N ALA A 3 10.13 2.28 -2.13
CA ALA A 3 8.85 1.73 -1.70
C ALA A 3 7.79 2.83 -1.41
N GLU A 4 8.19 3.95 -0.83
CA GLU A 4 7.27 5.07 -0.56
C GLU A 4 6.86 5.79 -1.85
N LYS A 5 7.83 6.00 -2.76
CA LYS A 5 7.56 6.54 -4.09
C LYS A 5 6.61 5.65 -4.89
N ALA A 6 6.83 4.34 -4.86
CA ALA A 6 5.96 3.36 -5.50
C ALA A 6 4.54 3.38 -4.92
N LYS A 7 4.41 3.42 -3.58
CA LYS A 7 3.11 3.57 -2.90
C LYS A 7 2.37 4.84 -3.35
N MET A 8 3.06 5.98 -3.39
CA MET A 8 2.48 7.25 -3.84
C MET A 8 2.07 7.19 -5.32
N ALA A 9 2.93 6.67 -6.18
CA ALA A 9 2.62 6.50 -7.60
C ALA A 9 1.41 5.60 -7.81
N LEU A 10 1.29 4.50 -7.06
CA LEU A 10 0.17 3.58 -7.11
C LEU A 10 -1.13 4.16 -6.58
N SER A 11 -1.11 5.28 -5.85
CA SER A 11 -2.33 6.01 -5.48
C SER A 11 -3.01 6.66 -6.70
N SER A 12 -2.25 6.89 -7.78
CA SER A 12 -2.75 7.47 -9.04
C SER A 12 -2.72 6.48 -10.21
N SER A 13 -1.67 5.68 -10.33
CA SER A 13 -1.44 4.73 -11.42
C SER A 13 -1.81 3.28 -11.06
N GLN A 14 -2.08 2.44 -12.07
CA GLN A 14 -2.39 1.02 -11.86
C GLN A 14 -1.15 0.13 -11.68
N SER A 15 0.02 0.58 -12.14
CA SER A 15 1.31 -0.11 -11.98
C SER A 15 2.45 0.89 -11.86
N THR A 16 3.56 0.45 -11.28
CA THR A 16 4.81 1.21 -11.18
C THR A 16 6.01 0.26 -11.17
N ASP A 17 7.13 0.70 -11.70
CA ASP A 17 8.38 -0.08 -11.71
C ASP A 17 9.30 0.41 -10.59
N ILE A 18 9.73 -0.53 -9.74
CA ILE A 18 10.68 -0.31 -8.66
C ILE A 18 12.05 -0.77 -9.16
N ASN A 19 12.93 0.18 -9.44
CA ASN A 19 14.28 -0.07 -9.92
C ASN A 19 15.32 0.46 -8.92
N LEU A 20 15.99 -0.45 -8.23
CA LEU A 20 17.06 -0.17 -7.27
C LEU A 20 18.35 -0.84 -7.75
N PRO A 21 19.20 -0.10 -8.48
CA PRO A 21 20.49 -0.63 -8.91
C PRO A 21 21.46 -0.74 -7.71
N PHE A 22 22.32 -1.76 -7.71
CA PHE A 22 23.36 -1.98 -6.70
C PHE A 22 22.83 -2.07 -5.26
N ILE A 23 21.68 -2.72 -5.06
CA ILE A 23 21.04 -2.84 -3.75
C ILE A 23 21.88 -3.63 -2.74
N THR A 24 22.64 -4.61 -3.21
CA THR A 24 23.59 -5.41 -2.41
C THR A 24 24.59 -6.11 -3.32
N ALA A 25 25.56 -6.84 -2.77
CA ALA A 25 26.46 -7.71 -3.51
C ALA A 25 26.53 -9.08 -2.86
N ASP A 26 26.53 -10.14 -3.66
CA ASP A 26 26.81 -11.51 -3.20
C ASP A 26 28.13 -12.02 -3.80
N SER A 27 28.46 -13.29 -3.56
CA SER A 27 29.66 -13.95 -4.11
C SER A 27 29.75 -13.90 -5.65
N SER A 28 28.67 -13.56 -6.33
CA SER A 28 28.54 -13.44 -7.79
C SER A 28 28.58 -11.98 -8.27
N GLY A 29 28.72 -11.01 -7.38
CA GLY A 29 28.81 -9.58 -7.70
C GLY A 29 27.59 -8.75 -7.28
N PRO A 30 27.48 -7.50 -7.77
CA PRO A 30 26.41 -6.58 -7.40
C PRO A 30 25.04 -7.04 -7.92
N LYS A 31 24.01 -6.82 -7.11
CA LYS A 31 22.61 -7.14 -7.42
C LYS A 31 21.81 -5.88 -7.65
N HIS A 32 20.84 -6.01 -8.55
CA HIS A 32 19.86 -4.98 -8.86
C HIS A 32 18.48 -5.53 -8.57
N LEU A 33 17.62 -4.73 -7.95
CA LEU A 33 16.23 -5.07 -7.75
C LEU A 33 15.42 -4.33 -8.82
N ASN A 34 14.80 -5.07 -9.74
CA ASN A 34 13.90 -4.51 -10.74
C ASN A 34 12.57 -5.28 -10.67
N VAL A 35 11.52 -4.63 -10.16
CA VAL A 35 10.23 -5.26 -9.89
C VAL A 35 9.10 -4.34 -10.34
N THR A 36 8.22 -4.84 -11.19
CA THR A 36 6.95 -4.17 -11.49
C THR A 36 5.93 -4.51 -10.41
N LEU A 37 5.37 -3.50 -9.75
CA LEU A 37 4.32 -3.64 -8.74
C LEU A 37 2.99 -3.08 -9.28
N SER A 38 1.91 -3.86 -9.16
CA SER A 38 0.55 -3.39 -9.48
C SER A 38 -0.16 -2.84 -8.25
N ARG A 39 -1.13 -1.95 -8.47
CA ARG A 39 -2.03 -1.44 -7.42
C ARG A 39 -2.76 -2.58 -6.72
N SER A 40 -3.30 -3.53 -7.49
CA SER A 40 -4.00 -4.70 -6.94
C SER A 40 -3.12 -5.52 -5.99
N LYS A 41 -1.82 -5.64 -6.30
CA LYS A 41 -0.90 -6.36 -5.43
C LYS A 41 -0.58 -5.58 -4.16
N LEU A 42 -0.43 -4.26 -4.26
CA LEU A 42 -0.26 -3.39 -3.10
C LEU A 42 -1.49 -3.43 -2.18
N GLU A 43 -2.70 -3.36 -2.74
CA GLU A 43 -3.96 -3.48 -2.00
C GLU A 43 -4.01 -4.82 -1.26
N GLN A 44 -3.74 -5.93 -1.96
CA GLN A 44 -3.72 -7.26 -1.34
C GLN A 44 -2.74 -7.37 -0.16
N ILE A 45 -1.55 -6.75 -0.25
CA ILE A 45 -0.56 -6.78 0.83
C ILE A 45 -1.02 -5.95 2.03
N CYS A 46 -1.87 -4.94 1.82
CA CYS A 46 -2.38 -4.02 2.83
C CYS A 46 -3.81 -4.36 3.31
N ASP A 47 -4.42 -5.46 2.85
CA ASP A 47 -5.79 -5.85 3.18
C ASP A 47 -6.05 -5.89 4.69
N ASP A 48 -5.10 -6.42 5.47
CA ASP A 48 -5.22 -6.49 6.93
C ASP A 48 -5.25 -5.10 7.58
N LEU A 49 -4.51 -4.14 7.02
CA LEU A 49 -4.50 -2.75 7.47
C LEU A 49 -5.85 -2.09 7.20
N TYR A 50 -6.46 -2.35 6.03
CA TYR A 50 -7.79 -1.84 5.69
C TYR A 50 -8.87 -2.46 6.59
N GLU A 51 -8.81 -3.76 6.88
CA GLU A 51 -9.78 -4.39 7.79
C GLU A 51 -9.70 -3.79 9.20
N ARG A 52 -8.48 -3.49 9.66
CA ARG A 52 -8.26 -2.87 10.98
C ARG A 52 -8.86 -1.47 11.11
N THR A 53 -9.03 -0.72 10.01
CA THR A 53 -9.65 0.63 10.07
C THR A 53 -11.18 0.56 10.09
N LYS A 54 -11.80 -0.51 9.59
CA LYS A 54 -13.27 -0.66 9.56
C LYS A 54 -13.88 -0.76 10.96
N LYS A 55 -13.23 -1.49 11.88
CA LYS A 55 -13.73 -1.65 13.26
C LYS A 55 -13.85 -0.30 14.01
N PRO A 56 -12.79 0.52 14.14
CA PRO A 56 -12.90 1.80 14.83
C PRO A 56 -13.86 2.77 14.13
N PHE A 57 -13.96 2.74 12.80
CA PHE A 57 -14.95 3.53 12.08
C PHE A 57 -16.39 3.16 12.48
N LYS A 58 -16.71 1.86 12.53
CA LYS A 58 -18.04 1.38 12.96
C LYS A 58 -18.34 1.75 14.41
N SER A 59 -17.38 1.55 15.32
CA SER A 59 -17.56 1.93 16.73
C SER A 59 -17.82 3.43 16.88
N CYS A 60 -17.11 4.27 16.14
CA CYS A 60 -17.35 5.72 16.14
C CYS A 60 -18.78 6.08 15.69
N LEU A 61 -19.28 5.41 14.64
CA LEU A 61 -20.65 5.61 14.18
C LEU A 61 -21.67 5.19 15.24
N GLU A 62 -21.48 4.00 15.85
CA GLU A 62 -22.33 3.50 16.92
C GLU A 62 -22.37 4.47 18.12
N ASP A 63 -21.21 4.97 18.53
CA ASP A 63 -21.09 5.94 19.64
C ASP A 63 -21.75 7.29 19.30
N SER A 64 -21.73 7.69 18.03
CA SER A 64 -22.34 8.94 17.57
C SER A 64 -23.87 8.87 17.42
N GLY A 65 -24.43 7.66 17.34
CA GLY A 65 -25.83 7.43 16.98
C GLY A 65 -26.19 7.78 15.53
N LEU A 66 -25.21 8.13 14.69
CA LEU A 66 -25.39 8.45 13.28
C LEU A 66 -25.32 7.18 12.42
N SER A 67 -26.19 7.12 11.42
CA SER A 67 -26.08 6.13 10.35
C SER A 67 -25.06 6.58 9.30
N VAL A 68 -24.52 5.63 8.52
CA VAL A 68 -23.54 5.90 7.46
C VAL A 68 -24.07 6.94 6.45
N GLY A 69 -25.38 6.95 6.18
CA GLY A 69 -26.00 7.89 5.24
C GLY A 69 -26.11 9.33 5.75
N GLU A 70 -25.93 9.55 7.05
CA GLU A 70 -25.89 10.88 7.67
C GLU A 70 -24.46 11.45 7.69
N VAL A 71 -23.46 10.63 7.35
CA VAL A 71 -22.06 11.02 7.19
C VAL A 71 -21.78 11.17 5.69
N GLY A 72 -22.07 12.36 5.15
CA GLY A 72 -21.89 12.70 3.73
C GLY A 72 -21.89 14.19 3.48
#